data_AF-A0A9E2NWE5-F1
#
_entry.id   AF-A0A9E2NWE5-F1
#
_cell.length_a   1.000
_cell.length_b   1.000
_cell.length_c   1.000
_cell.angle_alpha   90.00
_cell.angle_beta   90.00
_cell.angle_gamma   90.00
#
_symmetry.space_group_name_H-M   'P 1'
#
loop_
_entity.id
_entity.type
_entity.pdbx_description
1 polymer ?
#
loop_
_entity_poly.entity_id
_entity_poly.type
_entity_poly.pdbx_seq_one_letter_code
_entity_poly.pdbx_strand_id
1 'polypeptide(L)'
;MKKYTFMQRKEDVVREWHHYDAEGQILGRLAVEIAKKLMGKEKITFTPHVDGGDFVVVTNVEKIAVTGKKLTDKKYYNHSGFPGGIRERRLGEILEKKPEELLMLAVKRMLPKNKLGRQQLTRLRVFAGAEHAHTAQKPVKVEF
;
A
#
# COMPACT_ATOMS: atom_id res chain seq x y z
N MET A 1 -8.73 -0.86 37.46
CA MET A 1 -8.38 -1.62 36.23
C MET A 1 -9.56 -1.54 35.27
N LYS A 2 -9.37 -1.23 33.98
CA LYS A 2 -10.49 -1.23 33.01
C LYS A 2 -11.08 -2.64 32.95
N LYS A 3 -12.41 -2.75 33.13
CA LYS A 3 -13.14 -4.03 33.22
C LYS A 3 -13.42 -4.67 31.84
N TYR A 4 -13.20 -3.92 30.75
CA TYR A 4 -13.46 -4.32 29.36
C TYR A 4 -12.22 -4.11 28.50
N THR A 5 -12.10 -4.91 27.44
CA THR A 5 -11.05 -4.76 26.42
C THR A 5 -11.08 -3.35 25.84
N PHE A 6 -9.90 -2.73 25.72
CA PHE A 6 -9.77 -1.40 25.17
C PHE A 6 -10.22 -1.36 23.71
N MET A 7 -11.06 -0.40 23.37
CA MET A 7 -11.44 -0.07 22.00
C MET A 7 -11.06 1.38 21.73
N GLN A 8 -10.30 1.62 20.67
CA GLN A 8 -9.87 2.96 20.28
C GLN A 8 -11.07 3.74 19.73
N ARG A 9 -11.26 4.99 20.16
CA ARG A 9 -12.24 5.90 19.57
C ARG A 9 -11.64 6.57 18.34
N LYS A 10 -12.48 7.05 17.42
CA LYS A 10 -12.03 7.65 16.15
C LYS A 10 -11.27 8.95 16.38
N GLU A 11 -11.65 9.70 17.41
CA GLU A 11 -11.11 11.00 17.78
C GLU A 11 -9.70 10.85 18.40
N ASP A 12 -9.43 9.72 19.05
CA ASP A 12 -8.16 9.44 19.73
C ASP A 12 -7.11 8.81 18.79
N VAL A 13 -7.37 8.76 17.48
CA VAL A 13 -6.44 8.16 16.51
C VAL A 13 -5.31 9.13 16.20
N VAL A 14 -4.13 8.84 16.72
CA VAL A 14 -2.87 9.48 16.32
C VAL A 14 -2.31 8.74 15.11
N ARG A 15 -1.99 9.48 14.04
CA ARG A 15 -1.41 8.94 12.81
C ARG A 15 -0.04 9.54 12.56
N GLU A 16 0.88 8.68 12.19
CA GLU A 16 2.23 9.05 11.79
C GLU A 16 2.37 8.97 10.27
N TRP A 17 3.44 9.57 9.76
CA TRP A 17 3.81 9.50 8.36
C TRP A 17 5.07 8.65 8.25
N HIS A 18 5.01 7.60 7.42
CA HIS A 18 6.14 6.72 7.15
C HIS A 18 6.59 6.89 5.70
N HIS A 19 7.90 6.97 5.47
CA HIS A 19 8.50 7.02 4.14
C HIS A 19 9.28 5.73 3.87
N TYR A 20 8.93 5.05 2.77
CA TYR A 20 9.63 3.88 2.27
C TYR A 20 10.30 4.17 0.93
N ASP A 21 11.50 3.65 0.76
CA ASP A 21 12.17 3.58 -0.53
C ASP A 21 11.91 2.22 -1.17
N ALA A 22 11.37 2.20 -2.39
CA ALA A 22 11.09 0.97 -3.12
C ALA A 22 12.27 0.45 -3.95
N GLU A 23 13.38 1.20 -4.05
CA GLU A 23 14.55 0.80 -4.82
C GLU A 23 15.14 -0.53 -4.33
N GLY A 24 15.25 -1.51 -5.22
CA GLY A 24 15.79 -2.85 -4.92
C GLY A 24 14.89 -3.73 -4.03
N GLN A 25 13.75 -3.21 -3.56
CA GLN A 25 12.86 -3.94 -2.68
C GLN A 25 11.96 -4.92 -3.43
N ILE A 26 11.70 -6.09 -2.81
CA ILE A 26 10.82 -7.10 -3.41
C ILE A 26 9.36 -6.66 -3.27
N LEU A 27 8.67 -6.46 -4.41
CA LEU A 27 7.28 -5.98 -4.49
C LEU A 27 6.34 -6.58 -3.44
N GLY A 28 6.35 -7.91 -3.30
CA GLY A 28 5.46 -8.61 -2.38
C GLY A 28 5.79 -8.36 -0.91
N ARG A 29 7.08 -8.30 -0.55
CA ARG A 29 7.50 -8.09 0.84
C ARG A 29 7.22 -6.66 1.28
N LEU A 30 7.56 -5.70 0.42
CA LEU A 30 7.27 -4.28 0.65
C LEU A 30 5.76 -4.04 0.81
N ALA A 31 4.93 -4.63 -0.06
CA ALA A 31 3.48 -4.47 0.01
C ALA A 31 2.86 -4.99 1.32
N VAL A 32 3.41 -6.06 1.91
CA VAL A 32 2.93 -6.62 3.19
C VAL A 32 3.19 -5.66 4.34
N GLU A 33 4.40 -5.12 4.43
CA GLU A 33 4.76 -4.15 5.48
C GLU A 33 3.92 -2.88 5.37
N ILE A 34 3.78 -2.34 4.15
CA ILE A 34 2.90 -1.19 3.88
C ILE A 34 1.47 -1.50 4.33
N ALA A 35 0.93 -2.68 3.99
CA ALA A 35 -0.44 -3.05 4.37
C ALA A 35 -0.61 -3.15 5.89
N LYS A 36 0.39 -3.64 6.64
CA LYS A 36 0.36 -3.69 8.11
C LYS A 36 0.30 -2.29 8.72
N LYS A 37 1.13 -1.36 8.25
CA LYS A 37 1.12 0.06 8.66
C LYS A 37 -0.21 0.74 8.34
N LEU A 38 -0.72 0.55 7.12
CA LEU A 38 -2.02 1.08 6.71
C LEU A 38 -3.20 0.49 7.50
N MET A 39 -3.13 -0.75 7.97
CA MET A 39 -4.15 -1.31 8.86
C MET A 39 -3.96 -0.88 10.32
N GLY A 40 -2.77 -0.41 10.71
CA GLY A 40 -2.42 -0.11 12.10
C GLY A 40 -2.19 -1.34 12.96
N LYS A 41 -1.89 -2.50 12.35
CA LYS A 41 -1.71 -3.78 13.08
C LYS A 41 -0.52 -3.77 14.04
N GLU A 42 0.44 -2.89 13.84
CA GLU A 42 1.61 -2.74 14.71
C GLU A 42 1.32 -1.90 15.96
N LYS A 43 0.21 -1.14 15.96
CA LYS A 43 -0.19 -0.36 17.13
C LYS A 43 -0.89 -1.24 18.14
N ILE A 44 -0.52 -1.09 19.41
CA ILE A 44 -1.15 -1.79 20.54
C ILE A 44 -2.64 -1.42 20.65
N THR A 45 -3.03 -0.23 20.18
CA THR A 45 -4.41 0.25 20.18
C THR A 45 -5.27 -0.29 19.04
N PHE A 46 -4.76 -1.25 18.25
CA PHE A 46 -5.45 -1.78 17.08
C PHE A 46 -6.87 -2.22 17.40
N THR A 47 -7.83 -1.62 16.69
CA THR A 47 -9.25 -1.91 16.83
C THR A 47 -9.83 -2.21 15.44
N PRO A 48 -10.35 -3.42 15.15
CA PRO A 48 -10.65 -3.85 13.77
C PRO A 48 -11.66 -2.99 13.00
N HIS A 49 -12.58 -2.33 13.70
CA HIS A 49 -13.64 -1.52 13.11
C HIS A 49 -13.30 -0.02 13.01
N VAL A 50 -12.12 0.38 13.51
CA VAL A 50 -11.66 1.78 13.53
C VAL A 50 -10.44 1.94 12.63
N ASP A 51 -10.39 3.04 11.89
CA ASP A 51 -9.27 3.34 11.02
C ASP A 51 -8.07 3.94 11.78
N GLY A 52 -7.31 3.08 12.46
CA GLY A 52 -6.19 3.46 13.34
C GLY A 52 -4.79 3.49 12.69
N GLY A 53 -4.67 3.14 11.40
CA GLY A 53 -3.37 3.02 10.72
C GLY A 53 -2.69 4.36 10.43
N ASP A 54 -1.55 4.29 9.76
CA ASP A 54 -0.71 5.45 9.45
C ASP A 54 -0.75 5.86 7.98
N PHE A 55 -0.16 7.01 7.67
CA PHE A 55 0.11 7.43 6.30
C PHE A 55 1.42 6.84 5.82
N VAL A 56 1.43 6.40 4.57
CA VAL A 56 2.61 5.76 3.97
C VAL A 56 2.91 6.43 2.65
N VAL A 57 4.12 6.95 2.52
CA VAL A 57 4.69 7.51 1.30
C VAL A 57 5.73 6.54 0.77
N VAL A 58 5.66 6.21 -0.51
CA VAL A 58 6.63 5.33 -1.18
C VAL A 58 7.21 6.05 -2.38
N THR A 59 8.54 6.08 -2.47
CA THR A 59 9.31 6.67 -3.59
C THR A 59 10.06 5.60 -4.37
N ASN A 60 10.58 5.94 -5.56
CA ASN A 60 11.38 5.07 -6.44
C ASN A 60 10.69 3.76 -6.86
N VAL A 61 9.36 3.81 -7.05
CA VAL A 61 8.55 2.61 -7.33
C VAL A 61 8.87 2.02 -8.71
N GLU A 62 9.43 2.82 -9.61
CA GLU A 62 9.93 2.36 -10.92
C GLU A 62 11.08 1.35 -10.80
N LYS A 63 11.85 1.38 -9.70
CA LYS A 63 13.02 0.52 -9.45
C LYS A 63 12.71 -0.70 -8.57
N ILE A 64 11.44 -1.06 -8.44
CA ILE A 64 11.04 -2.16 -7.58
C ILE A 64 11.46 -3.51 -8.16
N ALA A 65 11.99 -4.40 -7.31
CA ALA A 65 12.47 -5.69 -7.73
C ALA A 65 11.37 -6.76 -7.72
N VAL A 66 11.42 -7.65 -8.70
CA VAL A 66 10.60 -8.88 -8.75
C VAL A 66 11.50 -10.08 -9.00
N THR A 67 11.21 -11.20 -8.32
CA THR A 67 12.04 -12.40 -8.42
C THR A 67 11.68 -13.28 -9.62
N GLY A 68 12.68 -13.90 -10.23
CA GLY A 68 12.51 -14.86 -11.33
C GLY A 68 11.93 -14.23 -12.61
N LYS A 69 11.23 -15.03 -13.42
CA LYS A 69 10.62 -14.60 -14.69
C LYS A 69 9.28 -13.84 -14.53
N LYS A 70 8.96 -13.37 -13.32
CA LYS A 70 7.68 -12.71 -13.05
C LYS A 70 7.48 -11.42 -13.83
N LEU A 71 8.57 -10.75 -14.24
CA LEU A 71 8.48 -9.52 -15.02
C LEU A 71 7.80 -9.76 -16.38
N THR A 72 8.09 -10.90 -17.02
CA THR A 72 7.51 -11.29 -18.32
C THR A 72 6.25 -12.12 -18.18
N ASP A 73 6.23 -13.03 -17.20
CA ASP A 73 5.22 -14.11 -17.16
C ASP A 73 4.00 -13.74 -16.31
N LYS A 74 4.14 -12.77 -15.40
CA LYS A 74 3.03 -12.37 -14.52
C LYS A 74 2.07 -11.46 -15.26
N LYS A 75 0.85 -11.95 -15.41
CA LYS A 75 -0.24 -11.29 -16.12
C LYS A 75 -1.27 -10.72 -15.16
N TYR A 76 -1.73 -9.50 -15.43
CA TYR A 76 -2.81 -8.82 -14.74
C TYR A 76 -4.02 -8.78 -15.65
N TYR A 77 -5.12 -9.35 -15.18
CA TYR A 77 -6.39 -9.37 -15.90
C TYR A 77 -7.37 -8.35 -15.34
N ASN A 78 -8.08 -7.68 -16.23
CA ASN A 78 -9.27 -6.90 -15.92
C ASN A 78 -10.34 -7.12 -16.99
N HIS A 79 -11.60 -7.04 -16.59
CA HIS A 79 -12.74 -7.22 -17.49
C HIS A 79 -13.55 -5.92 -17.55
N SER A 80 -13.96 -5.50 -18.74
CA SER A 80 -14.73 -4.26 -18.92
C SER A 80 -16.20 -4.40 -18.52
N GLY A 81 -16.73 -5.62 -18.46
CA GLY A 81 -18.14 -5.92 -18.21
C GLY A 81 -18.94 -6.27 -19.47
N PHE A 82 -18.40 -5.99 -20.65
CA PHE A 82 -19.00 -6.34 -21.94
C PHE A 82 -18.53 -7.72 -22.44
N PRO A 83 -19.31 -8.43 -23.27
CA PRO A 83 -18.87 -9.69 -23.90
C PRO A 83 -17.53 -9.53 -24.63
N GLY A 84 -16.59 -10.46 -24.41
CA GLY A 84 -15.23 -10.38 -24.98
C GLY A 84 -14.32 -9.31 -24.38
N GLY A 85 -14.76 -8.63 -23.31
CA GLY A 85 -14.09 -7.47 -22.72
C GLY A 85 -12.90 -7.77 -21.81
N ILE A 86 -12.25 -8.94 -21.93
CA ILE A 86 -11.08 -9.29 -21.12
C ILE A 86 -9.84 -8.57 -21.66
N ARG A 87 -9.11 -7.93 -20.75
CA ARG A 87 -7.85 -7.24 -21.03
C ARG A 87 -6.77 -7.84 -20.16
N GLU A 88 -5.59 -8.01 -20.76
CA GLU A 88 -4.39 -8.53 -20.11
C GLU A 88 -3.30 -7.46 -20.18
N ARG A 89 -2.56 -7.30 -19.08
CA ARG A 89 -1.31 -6.51 -19.04
C ARG A 89 -0.23 -7.32 -18.36
N ARG A 90 0.97 -7.33 -18.91
CA ARG A 90 2.13 -7.98 -18.24
C ARG A 90 2.68 -7.08 -17.13
N LEU A 91 3.35 -7.66 -16.15
CA LEU A 91 3.95 -6.88 -15.06
C LEU A 91 4.93 -5.83 -15.59
N GLY A 92 5.81 -6.21 -16.53
CA GLY A 92 6.74 -5.26 -17.16
C GLY A 92 6.05 -4.07 -17.81
N GLU A 93 4.96 -4.31 -18.56
CA GLU A 93 4.19 -3.24 -19.21
C GLU A 93 3.55 -2.27 -18.20
N ILE A 94 3.13 -2.76 -17.04
CA ILE A 94 2.58 -1.91 -15.97
C ILE A 94 3.70 -1.10 -15.34
N LEU A 95 4.86 -1.71 -15.09
CA LEU A 95 6.02 -1.03 -14.52
C LEU A 95 6.52 0.11 -15.42
N GLU A 96 6.53 -0.09 -16.73
CA GLU A 96 6.91 0.94 -17.71
C GLU A 96 5.90 2.08 -17.81
N LYS A 97 4.60 1.77 -17.87
CA LYS A 97 3.56 2.79 -18.11
C LYS A 97 3.12 3.52 -16.85
N LYS A 98 2.88 2.77 -15.77
CA LYS A 98 2.29 3.26 -14.51
C LYS A 98 2.80 2.42 -13.33
N PRO A 99 4.07 2.61 -12.91
CA PRO A 99 4.67 1.83 -11.82
C PRO A 99 3.90 1.99 -10.50
N GLU A 100 3.29 3.15 -10.28
CA GLU A 100 2.46 3.43 -9.11
C GLU A 100 1.27 2.46 -8.98
N GLU A 101 0.65 2.11 -10.11
CA GLU A 101 -0.49 1.18 -10.16
C GLU A 101 -0.07 -0.21 -9.69
N LEU A 102 1.16 -0.63 -9.98
CA LEU A 102 1.67 -1.96 -9.61
C LEU A 102 1.67 -2.15 -8.09
N LEU A 103 2.26 -1.19 -7.36
CA LEU A 103 2.33 -1.25 -5.90
C LEU A 103 0.95 -1.04 -5.27
N MET A 104 0.16 -0.09 -5.78
CA MET A 104 -1.21 0.12 -5.32
C MET A 104 -2.07 -1.14 -5.46
N LEU A 105 -1.98 -1.86 -6.58
CA LEU A 105 -2.73 -3.10 -6.80
C LEU A 105 -2.28 -4.22 -5.85
N ALA A 106 -0.99 -4.31 -5.56
CA ALA A 106 -0.46 -5.27 -4.60
C ALA A 106 -1.01 -5.01 -3.20
N VAL A 107 -0.88 -3.76 -2.71
CA VAL A 107 -1.35 -3.36 -1.37
C VAL A 107 -2.86 -3.45 -1.25
N LYS A 108 -3.61 -2.99 -2.26
CA LYS A 108 -5.09 -3.06 -2.29
C LYS A 108 -5.61 -4.48 -2.09
N ARG A 109 -4.92 -5.49 -2.62
CA ARG A 109 -5.31 -6.90 -2.46
C ARG A 109 -4.97 -7.47 -1.07
N MET A 110 -4.10 -6.81 -0.31
CA MET A 110 -3.73 -7.18 1.06
C MET A 110 -4.58 -6.48 2.13
N LEU A 111 -5.35 -5.46 1.77
CA LEU A 111 -6.28 -4.75 2.66
C LEU A 111 -7.66 -5.45 2.75
N PRO A 112 -8.42 -5.21 3.84
CA PRO A 112 -9.79 -5.72 3.96
C PRO A 112 -10.70 -5.25 2.82
N LYS A 113 -11.49 -6.17 2.25
CA LYS A 113 -12.39 -5.88 1.12
C LYS A 113 -13.71 -5.22 1.55
N ASN A 114 -13.63 -4.14 2.31
CA ASN A 114 -14.78 -3.41 2.85
C ASN A 114 -14.62 -1.89 2.66
N LYS A 115 -15.60 -1.11 3.16
CA LYS A 115 -15.55 0.37 3.10
C LYS A 115 -14.32 0.92 3.83
N LEU A 116 -13.93 0.31 4.95
CA LEU A 116 -12.76 0.70 5.74
C LEU A 116 -11.45 0.51 4.96
N GLY A 117 -11.25 -0.63 4.31
CA GLY A 117 -10.04 -0.89 3.52
C GLY A 117 -9.91 0.06 2.33
N ARG A 118 -11.03 0.51 1.75
CA ARG A 118 -10.99 1.58 0.73
C ARG A 118 -10.50 2.91 1.31
N GLN A 119 -10.91 3.25 2.53
CA GLN A 119 -10.42 4.44 3.25
C GLN A 119 -8.94 4.29 3.62
N GLN A 120 -8.52 3.12 4.09
CA GLN A 120 -7.11 2.85 4.40
C GLN A 120 -6.21 3.05 3.17
N LEU A 121 -6.67 2.62 2.00
CA LEU A 121 -5.91 2.75 0.75
C LEU A 121 -5.67 4.20 0.33
N THR A 122 -6.56 5.15 0.65
CA THR A 122 -6.36 6.56 0.27
C THR A 122 -5.20 7.23 1.00
N ARG A 123 -4.69 6.60 2.06
CA ARG A 123 -3.52 7.07 2.82
C ARG A 123 -2.19 6.59 2.27
N LEU A 124 -2.22 5.66 1.32
CA LEU A 124 -1.03 5.28 0.57
C LEU A 124 -0.76 6.32 -0.51
N ARG A 125 0.44 6.90 -0.50
CA ARG A 125 0.95 7.82 -1.50
C ARG A 125 2.13 7.16 -2.19
N VAL A 126 2.03 6.99 -3.51
CA VAL A 126 2.99 6.23 -4.30
C VAL A 126 3.52 7.18 -5.36
N PHE A 127 4.84 7.31 -5.44
CA PHE A 127 5.54 8.15 -6.41
C PHE A 127 6.49 7.28 -7.23
N ALA A 128 6.48 7.46 -8.55
CA ALA A 128 7.41 6.77 -9.44
C ALA A 128 8.87 7.15 -9.13
N GLY A 129 9.15 8.44 -8.96
CA GLY A 129 10.49 9.00 -8.74
C GLY A 129 10.88 9.16 -7.26
N ALA A 130 12.04 9.78 -7.04
CA ALA A 130 12.64 9.99 -5.72
C ALA A 130 11.96 11.08 -4.89
N GLU A 131 11.33 12.05 -5.56
CA GLU A 131 10.70 13.17 -4.90
C GLU A 131 9.22 12.90 -4.58
N HIS A 132 8.78 13.42 -3.44
CA HIS A 132 7.39 13.37 -3.00
C HIS A 132 6.94 14.77 -2.57
N ALA A 133 5.71 15.14 -2.92
CA ALA A 133 5.14 16.46 -2.61
C ALA A 133 4.81 16.66 -1.10
N HIS A 134 5.12 15.68 -0.25
CA HIS A 134 4.70 15.62 1.16
C HIS A 134 5.79 16.02 2.17
N THR A 135 6.75 16.83 1.76
CA THR A 135 7.86 17.30 2.62
C THR A 135 7.36 18.06 3.87
N ALA A 136 6.24 18.77 3.78
CA ALA A 136 5.64 19.49 4.91
C ALA A 136 5.17 18.57 6.04
N GLN A 137 4.89 17.30 5.75
CA GLN A 137 4.38 16.34 6.73
C GLN A 137 5.49 15.60 7.50
N LYS A 138 6.77 15.87 7.21
CA LYS A 138 7.96 15.29 7.87
C LYS A 138 7.84 13.76 8.07
N PRO A 139 7.70 12.99 6.98
CA PRO A 139 7.57 11.55 7.11
C PRO A 139 8.85 10.93 7.70
N VAL A 140 8.68 10.00 8.64
CA VAL A 140 9.77 9.25 9.26
C VAL A 140 10.23 8.20 8.26
N LYS A 141 11.52 8.22 7.92
CA LYS A 141 12.10 7.20 7.04
C LYS A 141 12.10 5.87 7.78
N VAL A 142 11.46 4.87 7.18
CA VAL A 142 11.46 3.49 7.68
C VAL A 142 12.43 2.70 6.84
N GLU A 143 13.45 2.14 7.49
CA GLU A 143 14.40 1.23 6.84
C GLU A 143 13.81 -0.18 6.73
N PHE A 144 14.16 -0.85 5.64
CA PHE A 144 13.70 -2.19 5.29
C PHE A 144 14.83 -3.20 5.44
#